data_AF-A0A060W4X5-F1
#
_entry.id   AF-A0A060W4X5-F1
#
_cell.length_a   1.000
_cell.length_b   1.000
_cell.length_c   1.000
_cell.angle_alpha   90.00
_cell.angle_beta   90.00
_cell.angle_gamma   90.00
#
_symmetry.space_group_name_H-M   'P 1'
#
loop_
_entity.id
_entity.type
_entity.pdbx_description
1 polymer ?
#
loop_
_entity_poly.entity_id
_entity_poly.type
_entity_poly.pdbx_seq_one_letter_code
_entity_poly.pdbx_strand_id
1 'polypeptide(L)'
;MRVHLSSLLQVSICLECNSSKLRGLKRKWIRCSAQATVLHLKKFIAKKLNLTSFNELDILCNEEILGKDHTLKFVVVTRWRFKKSPLLLHYRPKMDLL
;
A
#
# COMPACT_ATOMS: atom_id res chain seq x y z
N MET A 1 -27.84 -19.75 -7.04
CA MET A 1 -27.32 -18.92 -5.93
C MET A 1 -25.90 -18.46 -6.26
N ARG A 2 -25.72 -17.22 -6.74
CA ARG A 2 -24.38 -16.62 -6.91
C ARG A 2 -23.99 -15.97 -5.59
N VAL A 3 -23.21 -16.68 -4.77
CA VAL A 3 -22.64 -16.09 -3.57
C VAL A 3 -21.56 -15.11 -4.00
N HIS A 4 -21.71 -13.88 -3.52
CA HIS A 4 -20.83 -12.73 -3.68
C HIS A 4 -19.45 -13.01 -3.04
N LEU A 5 -18.62 -13.86 -3.67
CA LEU A 5 -17.34 -14.33 -3.10
C LEU A 5 -16.15 -13.37 -3.35
N SER A 6 -16.40 -12.13 -3.77
CA SER A 6 -15.36 -11.14 -4.08
C SER A 6 -15.01 -10.23 -2.88
N SER A 7 -15.83 -10.21 -1.83
CA SER A 7 -15.68 -9.34 -0.65
C SER A 7 -14.87 -9.93 0.51
N LEU A 8 -14.57 -11.24 0.51
CA LEU A 8 -13.96 -11.96 1.66
C LEU A 8 -12.44 -12.10 1.62
N LEU A 9 -11.78 -11.81 0.49
CA LEU A 9 -10.32 -11.97 0.40
C LEU A 9 -9.62 -10.84 1.18
N GLN A 10 -8.90 -11.19 2.23
CA GLN A 10 -8.03 -10.27 2.97
C GLN A 10 -6.57 -10.41 2.51
N VAL A 11 -5.83 -9.31 2.52
CA VAL A 11 -4.39 -9.27 2.23
C VAL A 11 -3.66 -8.79 3.48
N SER A 12 -2.59 -9.51 3.86
CA SER A 12 -1.66 -9.06 4.90
C SER A 12 -0.52 -8.29 4.25
N ILE A 13 -0.20 -7.11 4.79
CA ILE A 13 0.73 -6.14 4.20
C ILE A 13 1.74 -5.71 5.26
N CYS A 14 3.00 -5.58 4.88
CA CYS A 14 4.02 -4.86 5.64
C CYS A 14 4.29 -3.51 4.96
N LEU A 15 4.21 -2.41 5.70
CA LEU A 15 4.46 -1.05 5.24
C LEU A 15 5.78 -0.52 5.82
N GLU A 16 6.81 -0.37 4.99
CA GLU A 16 8.12 0.13 5.42
C GLU A 16 8.42 1.52 4.84
N CYS A 17 9.00 2.40 5.66
CA CYS A 17 9.44 3.70 5.18
C CYS A 17 10.74 3.54 4.41
N ASN A 18 10.80 4.05 3.17
CA ASN A 18 12.01 4.10 2.35
C ASN A 18 12.52 5.54 2.19
N SER A 19 12.56 6.29 3.29
CA SER A 19 13.09 7.65 3.32
C SER A 19 13.51 8.03 4.72
N SER A 20 14.64 8.73 4.84
CA SER A 20 15.07 9.38 6.09
C SER A 20 14.26 10.65 6.40
N LYS A 21 13.54 11.22 5.42
CA LYS A 21 12.74 12.45 5.57
C LYS A 21 11.37 12.20 6.20
N LEU A 22 10.94 10.94 6.30
CA LEU A 22 9.67 10.57 6.93
C LEU A 22 9.89 9.58 8.06
N ARG A 23 9.15 9.80 9.16
CA ARG A 23 9.10 8.85 10.26
C ARG A 23 8.43 7.53 9.83
N GLY A 24 8.92 6.43 10.39
CA GLY A 24 8.30 5.11 10.27
C GLY A 24 6.93 5.01 10.93
N LEU A 25 6.05 4.14 10.43
CA LEU A 25 4.83 3.76 11.14
C LEU A 25 5.15 2.92 12.38
N LYS A 26 4.57 3.27 13.53
CA LYS A 26 4.67 2.45 14.76
C LYS A 26 4.07 1.05 14.60
N ARG A 27 3.02 0.91 13.78
CA ARG A 27 2.38 -0.37 13.44
C ARG A 27 2.44 -0.58 11.92
N LYS A 28 3.47 -1.30 11.47
CA LYS A 28 3.75 -1.52 10.04
C LYS A 28 2.96 -2.65 9.38
N TRP A 29 2.41 -3.58 10.17
CA TRP A 29 1.65 -4.71 9.65
C TRP A 29 0.16 -4.41 9.69
N ILE A 30 -0.53 -4.57 8.56
CA ILE A 30 -1.97 -4.41 8.46
C ILE A 30 -2.59 -5.58 7.70
N ARG A 31 -3.86 -5.86 8.00
CA ARG A 31 -4.70 -6.77 7.22
C ARG A 31 -5.95 -6.01 6.80
N CYS A 32 -6.27 -6.04 5.51
CA CYS A 32 -7.44 -5.36 4.98
C CYS A 32 -7.99 -6.10 3.75
N SER A 33 -9.13 -5.62 3.23
CA SER A 33 -9.74 -6.18 2.02
C SER A 33 -8.79 -6.10 0.82
N ALA A 34 -8.74 -7.17 0.03
CA ALA A 34 -8.01 -7.20 -1.24
C ALA A 34 -8.54 -6.18 -2.25
N GLN A 35 -9.76 -5.65 -2.06
CA GLN A 35 -10.37 -4.59 -2.86
C GLN A 35 -9.88 -3.19 -2.46
N ALA A 36 -9.23 -3.03 -1.30
CA ALA A 36 -8.62 -1.75 -0.96
C ALA A 36 -7.61 -1.38 -2.04
N THR A 37 -7.52 -0.09 -2.34
CA THR A 37 -6.61 0.44 -3.36
C THR A 37 -5.38 1.08 -2.73
N VAL A 38 -4.37 1.33 -3.55
CA VAL A 38 -3.18 2.10 -3.16
C VAL A 38 -3.56 3.48 -2.60
N LEU A 39 -4.58 4.14 -3.16
CA LEU A 39 -5.10 5.41 -2.62
C LEU A 39 -5.56 5.29 -1.15
N HIS A 40 -6.24 4.18 -0.80
CA HIS A 40 -6.66 3.94 0.58
C HIS A 40 -5.46 3.79 1.51
N LEU A 41 -4.39 3.11 1.06
CA LEU A 41 -3.14 3.02 1.81
C LEU A 41 -2.46 4.40 1.95
N LYS A 42 -2.41 5.21 0.90
CA LYS A 42 -1.86 6.58 0.95
C LYS A 42 -2.59 7.41 2.02
N LYS A 43 -3.93 7.40 2.00
CA LYS A 43 -4.75 8.09 3.01
C LYS A 43 -4.50 7.55 4.43
N PHE A 44 -4.39 6.24 4.59
CA PHE A 44 -4.09 5.62 5.88
C PHE A 44 -2.73 6.05 6.43
N ILE A 45 -1.68 5.98 5.62
CA ILE A 45 -0.31 6.36 6.01
C ILE A 45 -0.26 7.85 6.36
N ALA A 46 -0.79 8.72 5.49
CA ALA A 46 -0.85 10.15 5.74
C ALA A 46 -1.54 10.49 7.07
N LYS A 47 -2.69 9.86 7.34
CA LYS A 47 -3.41 10.03 8.62
C LYS A 47 -2.60 9.52 9.82
N LYS A 48 -1.88 8.40 9.70
CA LYS A 48 -1.05 7.86 10.81
C LYS A 48 0.21 8.68 11.05
N LEU A 49 0.71 9.35 10.02
CA LEU A 49 1.90 10.19 10.09
C LEU A 49 1.58 11.68 10.31
N ASN A 50 0.29 12.04 10.38
CA ASN A 50 -0.18 13.43 10.48
C ASN A 50 0.39 14.32 9.36
N LEU A 51 0.41 13.82 8.12
CA LEU A 51 0.82 14.59 6.96
C LEU A 51 -0.31 15.50 6.48
N THR A 52 0.06 16.64 5.89
CA THR A 52 -0.86 17.63 5.30
C THR A 52 -1.63 17.05 4.13
N SER A 53 -0.98 16.25 3.27
CA SER A 53 -1.61 15.66 2.09
C SER A 53 -1.14 14.24 1.81
N PHE A 54 -2.05 13.37 1.42
CA PHE A 54 -1.70 12.02 0.94
C PHE A 54 -1.10 12.04 -0.47
N ASN A 55 -1.20 13.14 -1.21
CA ASN A 55 -0.62 13.29 -2.55
C ASN A 55 0.91 13.39 -2.49
N GLU A 56 1.48 13.76 -1.34
CA GLU A 56 2.91 13.87 -1.06
C GLU A 56 3.58 12.52 -0.82
N LEU A 57 2.89 11.39 -1.02
CA LEU A 57 3.42 10.05 -0.80
C LEU A 57 3.46 9.26 -2.11
N ASP A 58 4.52 8.48 -2.30
CA ASP A 58 4.53 7.34 -3.22
C ASP A 58 4.50 6.04 -2.44
N ILE A 59 3.83 5.03 -2.99
CA ILE A 59 3.85 3.66 -2.50
C ILE A 59 4.45 2.79 -3.60
N LEU A 60 5.43 1.96 -3.22
CA LEU A 60 6.22 1.14 -4.13
C LEU A 60 6.09 -0.34 -3.77
N CYS A 61 6.15 -1.19 -4.79
CA CYS A 61 6.32 -2.63 -4.65
C CYS A 61 7.46 -3.06 -5.55
N ASN A 62 8.49 -3.72 -5.00
CA ASN A 62 9.72 -4.05 -5.73
C ASN A 62 10.32 -2.82 -6.46
N GLU A 63 10.50 -1.71 -5.74
CA GLU A 63 11.10 -0.46 -6.28
C GLU A 63 10.28 0.29 -7.35
N GLU A 64 9.14 -0.25 -7.77
CA GLU A 64 8.24 0.40 -8.74
C GLU A 64 7.06 1.11 -8.06
N ILE A 65 6.78 2.34 -8.48
CA ILE A 65 5.63 3.13 -7.97
C ILE A 65 4.30 2.48 -8.42
N LEU A 66 3.36 2.39 -7.48
CA LEU A 66 2.03 1.86 -7.73
C LEU A 66 1.02 2.97 -8.04
N GLY A 67 0.19 2.74 -9.07
CA GLY A 67 -0.93 3.62 -9.41
C GLY A 67 -1.99 3.65 -8.31
N LYS A 68 -2.59 4.83 -8.06
CA LYS A 68 -3.55 5.06 -6.96
C LYS A 68 -4.79 4.15 -7.01
N ASP A 69 -5.20 3.75 -8.22
CA ASP A 69 -6.42 2.95 -8.46
C ASP A 69 -6.14 1.44 -8.47
N HIS A 70 -4.87 1.02 -8.37
CA HIS A 70 -4.55 -0.40 -8.23
C HIS A 70 -5.14 -0.95 -6.94
N THR A 71 -5.94 -2.00 -7.04
CA THR A 71 -6.38 -2.79 -5.89
C THR A 71 -5.22 -3.64 -5.35
N LEU A 72 -5.26 -4.00 -4.08
CA LEU A 72 -4.25 -4.88 -3.49
C LEU A 72 -4.25 -6.26 -4.15
N LYS A 73 -5.42 -6.77 -4.57
CA LYS A 73 -5.50 -8.00 -5.38
C LYS A 73 -4.68 -7.87 -6.66
N PHE A 74 -4.82 -6.76 -7.38
CA PHE A 74 -4.06 -6.52 -8.62
C PHE A 74 -2.55 -6.51 -8.34
N VAL A 75 -2.11 -5.80 -7.28
CA VAL A 75 -0.69 -5.73 -6.89
C VAL A 75 -0.15 -7.11 -6.53
N VAL A 76 -0.89 -7.91 -5.75
CA VAL A 76 -0.48 -9.27 -5.38
C VAL A 76 -0.30 -10.14 -6.62
N VAL A 77 -1.28 -10.13 -7.54
CA VAL A 77 -1.26 -10.98 -8.73
C VAL A 77 -0.17 -10.58 -9.73
N THR A 78 0.11 -9.28 -9.86
CA THR A 78 1.04 -8.78 -10.89
C THR A 78 2.47 -8.58 -10.40
N ARG A 79 2.68 -8.30 -9.10
CA ARG A 79 4.01 -7.96 -8.53
C ARG A 79 4.45 -8.85 -7.37
N TRP A 80 3.58 -9.69 -6.83
CA TRP A 80 3.87 -10.53 -5.64
C TRP A 80 3.50 -12.02 -5.81
N ARG A 81 3.12 -12.47 -7.02
CA ARG A 81 2.54 -13.80 -7.29
C ARG A 81 3.38 -14.97 -6.77
N PHE A 82 4.70 -14.88 -6.89
CA PHE A 82 5.64 -15.95 -6.54
C PHE A 82 6.35 -15.71 -5.21
N LYS A 83 5.89 -14.72 -4.44
CA LYS A 83 6.45 -14.36 -3.14
C LYS A 83 5.49 -14.76 -2.02
N LYS A 84 6.03 -15.14 -0.87
CA LYS A 84 5.23 -15.47 0.31
C LYS A 84 4.61 -14.20 0.91
N SER A 85 3.47 -14.38 1.57
CA SER A 85 2.86 -13.35 2.42
C SER A 85 3.83 -12.93 3.54
N PRO A 86 3.82 -11.66 3.96
CA PRO A 86 2.92 -10.59 3.52
C PRO A 86 3.43 -9.82 2.31
N LEU A 87 2.52 -9.10 1.66
CA LEU A 87 2.86 -8.14 0.62
C LEU A 87 3.73 -7.02 1.24
N LEU A 88 4.99 -6.92 0.86
CA LEU A 88 5.87 -5.84 1.31
C LEU A 88 5.70 -4.64 0.39
N LEU A 89 5.28 -3.51 0.96
CA LEU A 89 5.20 -2.23 0.27
C LEU A 89 6.08 -1.21 0.99
N HIS A 90 6.76 -0.40 0.20
CA HIS A 90 7.53 0.73 0.69
C HIS A 90 6.75 2.02 0.48
N TYR A 91 6.84 2.97 1.40
CA TYR A 91 6.34 4.32 1.20
C TYR A 91 7.46 5.35 1.37
N ARG A 92 7.39 6.45 0.63
CA ARG A 92 8.34 7.57 0.69
C ARG A 92 7.65 8.87 0.32
N PRO A 93 8.23 10.06 0.60
CA PRO A 93 7.77 11.29 -0.01
C PRO A 93 7.76 11.16 -1.52
N LYS A 94 6.70 11.67 -2.15
CA LYS A 94 6.67 11.87 -3.59
C LYS A 94 7.83 12.80 -3.95
N MET A 95 8.60 12.42 -4.96
CA MET A 95 9.64 13.29 -5.51
C MET A 95 8.95 14.21 -6.51
N ASP A 96 9.02 15.51 -6.27
CA ASP A 96 8.73 16.48 -7.31
C ASP A 96 9.90 16.43 -8.31
N LEU A 97 9.59 16.11 -9.56
CA LEU A 97 10.52 16.31 -10.66
C LEU A 97 10.60 17.83 -10.85
N LEU A 98 11.63 18.44 -10.27
CA LEU A 98 12.05 19.81 -10.61
C LEU A 98 12.45 19.87 -12.09
#